data_AF-A0A661IJH5-F1
#
_entry.id   AF-A0A661IJH5-F1
#
_cell.length_a   1.000
_cell.length_b   1.000
_cell.length_c   1.000
_cell.angle_alpha   90.00
_cell.angle_beta   90.00
_cell.angle_gamma   90.00
#
_symmetry.space_group_name_H-M   'P 1'
#
loop_
_entity.id
_entity.type
_entity.pdbx_description
1 polymer ?
#
loop_
_entity_poly.entity_id
_entity_poly.type
_entity_poly.pdbx_seq_one_letter_code
_entity_poly.pdbx_strand_id
1 'polypeptide(L)' 'QRNGYTCVMSHRSGESEDAFIADFAVALNCGQIKTGSTARGERTAKYNRLLEIENEVVYGEYLGSELFN' A
#
# COMPACT_ATOMS: atom_id res chain seq x y z
N GLN A 1 -9.03 9.13 8.96
CA GLN A 1 -9.57 8.21 9.97
C GLN A 1 -10.34 8.88 11.11
N ARG A 2 -9.88 10.00 11.73
CA ARG A 2 -10.59 10.63 12.87
C ARG A 2 -12.09 10.95 12.65
N ASN A 3 -12.50 11.16 11.40
CA ASN A 3 -13.88 11.44 11.02
C ASN A 3 -14.56 10.26 10.29
N GLY A 4 -14.09 9.02 10.50
CA GLY A 4 -14.66 7.82 9.87
C GLY A 4 -14.31 7.61 8.39
N TYR A 5 -13.58 8.51 7.75
CA TYR A 5 -13.09 8.32 6.37
C TYR A 5 -11.86 7.40 6.33
N THR A 6 -11.86 6.48 5.37
CA THR A 6 -10.67 5.71 4.98
C THR A 6 -9.70 6.58 4.17
N CYS A 7 -8.43 6.16 4.12
CA CYS A 7 -7.40 6.82 3.34
C CYS A 7 -6.83 5.81 2.34
N VAL A 8 -6.94 6.10 1.04
CA VAL A 8 -6.34 5.27 0.00
C VAL A 8 -5.02 5.91 -0.42
N MET A 9 -3.91 5.26 -0.09
CA MET A 9 -2.61 5.70 -0.59
C MET A 9 -2.57 5.49 -2.11
N SER A 10 -2.08 6.45 -2.90
CA SER A 10 -2.17 6.37 -4.36
C SER A 10 -0.89 6.81 -5.05
N HIS A 11 -0.55 6.10 -6.12
CA HIS A 11 0.49 6.52 -7.07
C HIS A 11 0.03 7.71 -7.94
N ARG A 12 0.92 8.23 -8.79
CA ARG A 12 0.60 9.18 -9.86
C ARG A 12 0.78 8.58 -11.26
N SER A 13 0.33 9.28 -12.31
CA SER A 13 0.42 8.78 -13.69
C SER A 13 1.88 8.62 -14.16
N GLY A 14 2.75 9.58 -13.81
CA GLY A 14 4.21 9.43 -13.91
C GLY A 14 4.78 8.98 -12.57
N GLU A 15 5.48 7.84 -12.56
CA GLU A 15 6.09 7.24 -11.38
C GLU A 15 7.52 6.80 -11.69
N SER A 16 8.31 6.64 -10.63
CA SER A 16 9.64 6.02 -10.65
C SER A 16 9.60 4.68 -9.91
N GLU A 17 10.72 3.99 -9.80
CA GLU A 17 10.81 2.76 -8.98
C GLU A 17 10.82 3.03 -7.47
N ASP A 18 10.81 4.29 -7.05
CA ASP A 18 10.69 4.65 -5.62
C ASP A 18 9.42 4.03 -5.02
N ALA A 19 9.56 3.26 -3.95
CA ALA A 19 8.47 2.51 -3.35
C ALA A 19 7.90 3.18 -2.08
N PHE A 20 8.25 4.45 -1.81
CA PHE A 20 7.90 5.17 -0.57
C PHE A 20 6.42 5.03 -0.17
N ILE A 21 5.51 5.07 -1.13
CA ILE A 21 4.07 4.99 -0.85
C ILE A 21 3.64 3.62 -0.29
N ALA A 22 4.39 2.54 -0.50
CA ALA A 22 4.13 1.24 0.12
C ALA A 22 4.39 1.30 1.62
N ASP A 23 5.59 1.72 2.02
CA ASP A 23 5.96 1.92 3.44
C ASP A 23 5.03 2.92 4.12
N PHE A 24 4.71 4.03 3.43
CA PHE A 24 3.85 5.06 4.01
C PHE A 24 2.40 4.60 4.19
N ALA A 25 1.88 3.74 3.30
CA ALA A 25 0.55 3.16 3.44
C ALA A 25 0.46 2.24 4.68
N VAL A 26 1.50 1.43 4.91
CA VAL A 26 1.57 0.53 6.06
C VAL A 26 1.77 1.32 7.35
N ALA A 27 2.72 2.26 7.38
CA ALA A 27 3.00 3.09 8.55
C ALA A 27 1.79 3.90 9.04
N LEU A 28 0.93 4.34 8.12
CA LEU A 28 -0.29 5.07 8.45
C LEU A 28 -1.52 4.16 8.66
N ASN A 29 -1.36 2.84 8.56
CA ASN A 29 -2.48 1.88 8.57
C ASN A 29 -3.62 2.32 7.65
N CYS A 30 -3.28 2.71 6.41
CA CYS A 30 -4.27 3.13 5.41
C CYS A 30 -5.30 2.04 5.10
N GLY A 31 -4.88 0.77 5.18
CA GLY A 31 -5.69 -0.40 4.80
C GLY A 31 -5.90 -0.55 3.30
N GLN A 32 -5.67 0.49 2.51
CA GLN A 32 -5.81 0.48 1.05
C GLN A 32 -4.64 1.21 0.38
N ILE A 33 -4.20 0.66 -0.75
CA ILE A 33 -3.25 1.30 -1.67
C ILE A 33 -3.69 1.08 -3.12
N LYS A 34 -3.57 2.12 -3.94
CA LYS A 34 -3.83 2.11 -5.37
C LYS A 34 -2.54 2.48 -6.11
N THR A 35 -1.77 1.46 -6.49
CA THR A 35 -0.44 1.65 -7.09
C THR A 35 -0.30 1.12 -8.53
N GLY A 36 -1.42 0.91 -9.22
CA GLY A 36 -1.45 0.61 -10.67
C GLY A 36 -1.62 -0.86 -11.00
N SER A 37 -1.53 -1.22 -12.28
CA SER A 37 -1.59 -2.62 -12.70
C SER A 37 -0.34 -3.38 -12.25
N THR A 38 -0.40 -4.71 -12.21
CA THR A 38 0.73 -5.62 -11.94
C THR A 38 1.63 -5.74 -13.19
N ALA A 39 1.98 -4.60 -13.76
CA ALA A 39 2.80 -4.47 -14.96
C ALA A 39 3.52 -3.12 -14.91
N ARG A 40 4.68 -3.07 -15.58
CA ARG A 40 5.64 -1.95 -15.57
C ARG A 40 6.39 -1.80 -14.24
N GLY A 41 7.71 -1.64 -14.33
CA GLY A 41 8.64 -1.68 -13.19
C GLY A 41 8.29 -0.70 -12.08
N GLU A 42 7.87 0.52 -12.45
CA GLU A 42 7.56 1.57 -11.49
C GLU A 42 6.32 1.27 -10.63
N ARG A 43 5.47 0.33 -11.06
CA ARG A 43 4.27 -0.14 -10.32
C ARG A 43 4.59 -1.37 -9.50
N THR A 44 5.24 -2.35 -10.14
CA THR A 44 5.64 -3.60 -9.50
C THR A 44 6.61 -3.37 -8.34
N ALA A 45 7.45 -2.33 -8.39
CA ALA A 45 8.33 -1.95 -7.28
C ALA A 45 7.57 -1.73 -5.96
N LYS A 46 6.38 -1.10 -6.01
CA LYS A 46 5.56 -0.87 -4.81
C LYS A 46 4.91 -2.15 -4.29
N TYR A 47 4.44 -3.01 -5.20
CA TYR A 47 3.89 -4.31 -4.80
C TYR A 47 4.97 -5.22 -4.19
N ASN A 48 6.16 -5.26 -4.79
CA ASN A 48 7.29 -6.00 -4.26
C ASN A 48 7.69 -5.47 -2.89
N ARG A 49 7.71 -4.14 -2.70
CA ARG A 49 7.96 -3.57 -1.37
C ARG A 49 6.92 -3.97 -0.33
N LEU A 50 5.63 -4.07 -0.70
CA LEU A 50 4.60 -4.58 0.23
C LEU A 50 4.86 -6.04 0.62
N LEU A 51 5.32 -6.88 -0.31
CA LEU A 51 5.71 -8.27 0.00
C LEU A 51 6.95 -8.32 0.91
N GLU A 52 7.92 -7.45 0.70
CA GLU A 52 9.08 -7.32 1.58
C GLU A 52 8.65 -6.91 2.99
N ILE A 53 7.80 -5.88 3.12
CA ILE A 53 7.26 -5.42 4.41
C ILE A 53 6.49 -6.55 5.12
N GLU A 54 5.68 -7.31 4.39
CA GLU A 54 4.97 -8.47 4.96
C GLU A 54 5.94 -9.51 5.54
N ASN A 55 7.08 -9.74 4.89
CA ASN A 55 8.12 -10.64 5.40
C ASN A 55 8.93 -10.04 6.57
N GLU A 56 9.05 -8.71 6.65
CA GLU A 56 9.76 -8.00 7.72
C GLU A 56 8.91 -7.91 9.01
N VAL A 57 7.58 -7.84 8.89
CA VAL A 57 6.66 -7.60 10.01
C VAL A 57 6.10 -8.91 10.56
N VAL A 58 6.46 -9.24 11.81
CA VAL A 58 6.05 -10.49 12.48
C VAL A 58 4.53 -10.58 12.73
N TYR A 59 3.86 -9.44 12.92
CA TYR A 59 2.43 -9.37 13.26
C TYR A 59 1.65 -8.54 12.23
N GLY A 60 1.91 -8.76 10.94
CA GLY A 60 1.16 -8.11 9.87
C GLY A 60 -0.28 -8.61 9.80
N GLU A 61 -1.23 -7.70 9.61
CA GLU A 61 -2.65 -8.04 9.42
C GLU A 61 -3.15 -7.53 8.06
N TYR A 62 -3.89 -8.39 7.35
CA TYR A 62 -4.60 -8.02 6.14
C TYR A 62 -6.12 -8.10 6.38
N LEU A 63 -6.75 -6.95 6.57
CA LEU A 63 -8.17 -6.85 6.96
C LEU A 63 -9.16 -7.26 5.84
N GLY A 64 -8.72 -7.30 4.58
CA GLY A 64 -9.58 -7.67 3.45
C GLY A 64 -10.89 -6.86 3.42
N SER A 65 -12.03 -7.56 3.40
CA SER A 65 -13.36 -6.94 3.40
C SER A 65 -13.75 -6.28 4.72
N GLU A 66 -13.13 -6.69 5.85
CA GLU A 66 -13.45 -6.13 7.17
C GLU A 66 -13.12 -4.65 7.27
N LEU A 67 -12.22 -4.15 6.41
CA LEU A 67 -11.87 -2.75 6.34
C LEU A 67 -13.06 -1.81 6.05
N PHE A 68 -14.11 -2.32 5.39
CA PHE A 68 -15.28 -1.53 5.00
C PHE A 68 -16.51 -1.76 5.87
N ASN A 69 -16.40 -2.63 6.88
CA ASN A 69 -17.49 -2.97 7.79
C ASN A 69 -17.48 -2.11 9.06
#